data_AF-A0A800MBI7-F1
#
_entry.id   AF-A0A800MBI7-F1
#
_cell.length_a   1.000
_cell.length_b   1.000
_cell.length_c   1.000
_cell.angle_alpha   90.00
_cell.angle_beta   90.00
_cell.angle_gamma   90.00
#
_symmetry.space_group_name_H-M   'P 1'
#
loop_
_entity.id
_entity.type
_entity.pdbx_description
1 polymer ?
#
loop_
_entity_poly.entity_id
_entity_poly.type
_entity_poly.pdbx_seq_one_letter_code
_entity_poly.pdbx_strand_id
1 'polypeptide(L)'
;MTKLLPLLLSLVLFTVGCGDKKVSLEEREGLVYIKGSDTLYTGEELDFYENGQKKFEGNYKDGKMDGLFVGWHDNGKKGWEVNWKDDKRDGLVVEWHENGQKKGEATFKDDKPVEGSEKFWNSKGEPVDSKEEASKK
;
A
#
# COMPACT_ATOMS: atom_id res chain seq x y z
N MET A 1 15.08 -37.81 -46.67
CA MET A 1 14.75 -37.50 -45.27
C MET A 1 14.69 -35.97 -45.16
N THR A 2 13.59 -35.30 -45.55
CA THR A 2 12.44 -34.97 -44.67
C THR A 2 12.91 -34.60 -43.25
N LYS A 3 12.72 -33.38 -42.72
CA LYS A 3 11.59 -32.45 -42.85
C LYS A 3 12.03 -30.99 -42.59
N LEU A 4 11.41 -30.06 -43.33
CA LEU A 4 11.22 -28.66 -42.95
C LEU A 4 10.58 -28.59 -41.55
N LEU A 5 11.08 -27.75 -40.65
CA LEU A 5 10.44 -27.43 -39.37
C LEU A 5 9.62 -26.13 -39.56
N PRO A 6 8.36 -26.06 -39.08
CA PRO A 6 7.43 -25.01 -39.49
C PRO A 6 7.66 -23.69 -38.76
N LEU A 7 7.38 -22.61 -39.51
CA LEU A 7 7.12 -21.26 -39.02
C LEU A 7 5.92 -21.32 -38.05
N LEU A 8 6.16 -21.21 -36.74
CA LEU A 8 5.10 -20.95 -35.76
C LEU A 8 5.12 -19.46 -35.39
N LEU A 9 4.32 -18.72 -36.14
CA LEU A 9 3.78 -17.42 -35.80
C LEU A 9 2.93 -17.58 -34.53
N SER A 10 3.56 -17.55 -33.36
CA SER A 10 2.86 -17.40 -32.09
C SER A 10 2.60 -15.92 -31.88
N LEU A 11 1.57 -15.43 -32.58
CA LEU A 11 0.87 -14.18 -32.29
C LEU A 11 0.30 -14.27 -30.88
N VAL A 12 1.11 -14.00 -29.85
CA VAL A 12 0.55 -13.59 -28.56
C VAL A 12 0.18 -12.13 -28.75
N LEU A 13 -1.00 -11.91 -29.32
CA LEU A 13 -1.78 -10.72 -29.02
C LEU A 13 -2.00 -10.75 -27.51
N PHE A 14 -1.05 -10.16 -26.75
CA PHE A 14 -1.43 -9.54 -25.49
C PHE A 14 -2.36 -8.40 -25.91
N THR A 15 -3.63 -8.72 -26.08
CA THR A 15 -4.66 -7.74 -25.80
C THR A 15 -4.49 -7.44 -24.32
N VAL A 16 -3.62 -6.48 -24.00
CA VAL A 16 -3.75 -5.70 -22.77
C VAL A 16 -5.01 -4.87 -22.97
N GLY A 17 -6.13 -5.59 -22.92
CA GLY A 17 -7.47 -5.08 -22.91
C GLY A 17 -7.91 -5.09 -21.46
N CYS A 18 -7.61 -4.02 -20.75
CA CYS A 18 -8.67 -3.21 -20.18
C CYS A 18 -8.05 -1.88 -19.80
N GLY A 19 -8.56 -0.79 -20.39
CA GLY A 19 -8.33 0.52 -19.82
C GLY A 19 -9.03 0.55 -18.49
N ASP A 20 -8.27 0.40 -17.40
CA ASP A 20 -8.79 0.59 -16.05
C ASP A 20 -9.33 2.01 -15.99
N LYS A 21 -10.66 2.14 -16.01
CA LYS A 21 -11.31 3.42 -15.83
C LYS A 21 -10.94 3.88 -14.43
N LYS A 22 -10.02 4.85 -14.34
CA LYS A 22 -9.66 5.48 -13.07
C LYS A 22 -10.93 6.03 -12.45
N VAL A 23 -11.45 5.36 -11.43
CA VAL A 23 -12.59 5.84 -10.66
C VAL A 23 -12.13 7.12 -9.97
N SER A 24 -12.84 8.21 -10.21
CA SER A 24 -12.57 9.46 -9.51
C SER A 24 -13.30 9.40 -8.17
N LEU A 25 -12.56 9.62 -7.09
CA LEU A 25 -13.09 9.59 -5.73
C LEU A 25 -13.15 11.00 -5.15
N GLU A 26 -14.07 11.22 -4.23
CA GLU A 26 -14.15 12.44 -3.42
C GLU A 26 -14.46 12.09 -1.97
N GLU A 27 -13.77 12.75 -1.04
CA GLU A 27 -14.05 12.61 0.38
C GLU A 27 -15.10 13.63 0.80
N ARG A 28 -16.16 13.16 1.48
CA ARG A 28 -17.24 13.99 2.03
C ARG A 28 -17.59 13.47 3.41
N GLU A 29 -17.55 14.35 4.41
CA GLU A 29 -17.91 14.00 5.79
C GLU A 29 -17.11 12.81 6.36
N GLY A 30 -15.86 12.63 5.92
CA GLY A 30 -14.98 11.53 6.34
C GLY A 30 -15.28 10.18 5.70
N LEU A 31 -16.14 10.14 4.67
CA LEU A 31 -16.39 8.95 3.85
C LEU A 31 -15.97 9.20 2.40
N VAL A 32 -15.50 8.16 1.74
CA VAL A 32 -15.09 8.19 0.34
C VAL A 32 -16.26 7.80 -0.56
N TYR A 33 -16.54 8.65 -1.55
CA TYR A 33 -17.60 8.46 -2.54
C TYR A 33 -17.04 8.41 -3.95
N ILE A 34 -17.79 7.78 -4.86
CA ILE A 34 -17.57 7.95 -6.29
C ILE A 34 -17.92 9.41 -6.64
N LYS A 35 -16.96 10.15 -7.21
CA LYS A 35 -17.09 11.57 -7.51
C LYS A 35 -18.32 11.86 -8.38
N GLY A 36 -19.17 12.77 -7.92
CA GLY A 36 -20.41 13.13 -8.61
C GLY A 36 -21.55 12.11 -8.41
N SER A 37 -21.44 11.24 -7.40
CA SER A 37 -22.45 10.26 -6.99
C SER A 37 -22.62 10.28 -5.47
N ASP A 38 -23.75 9.77 -4.98
CA ASP A 38 -23.99 9.51 -3.55
C ASP A 38 -23.63 8.09 -3.13
N THR A 39 -22.95 7.35 -4.01
CA THR A 39 -22.51 5.98 -3.76
C THR A 39 -21.17 5.96 -3.02
N LEU A 40 -21.16 5.32 -1.85
CA LEU A 40 -19.93 5.06 -1.09
C LEU A 40 -19.00 4.14 -1.89
N TYR A 41 -17.70 4.43 -1.82
CA TYR A 41 -16.71 3.66 -2.54
C TYR A 41 -16.40 2.34 -1.81
N THR A 42 -16.45 1.24 -2.56
CA THR A 42 -15.96 -0.07 -2.13
C THR A 42 -15.08 -0.60 -3.25
N GLY A 43 -13.81 -0.86 -2.94
CA GLY A 43 -12.83 -1.31 -3.93
C GLY A 43 -11.39 -0.95 -3.56
N GLU A 44 -10.48 -1.37 -4.42
CA GLU A 44 -9.05 -1.10 -4.28
C GLU A 44 -8.73 0.34 -4.69
N GLU A 45 -7.87 1.02 -3.94
CA GLU A 45 -7.27 2.29 -4.32
C GLU A 45 -5.77 2.09 -4.54
N LEU A 46 -5.24 2.74 -5.58
CA LEU A 46 -3.85 2.67 -5.98
C LEU A 46 -3.40 4.06 -6.44
N ASP A 47 -2.26 4.51 -5.91
CA ASP A 47 -1.60 5.74 -6.35
C ASP A 47 -0.15 5.45 -6.76
N PHE A 48 0.39 6.33 -7.61
CA PHE A 48 1.73 6.20 -8.16
C PHE A 48 2.51 7.50 -7.99
N TYR A 49 3.82 7.36 -7.81
CA TYR A 49 4.75 8.48 -7.93
C TYR A 49 4.87 8.94 -9.38
N GLU A 50 5.40 10.16 -9.58
CA GLU A 50 5.65 10.70 -10.93
C GLU A 50 6.60 9.82 -11.76
N ASN A 51 7.47 9.06 -11.10
CA ASN A 51 8.38 8.10 -11.73
C ASN A 51 7.69 6.78 -12.16
N GLY A 52 6.37 6.67 -11.97
CA GLY A 52 5.57 5.48 -12.33
C GLY A 52 5.64 4.34 -11.32
N GLN A 53 6.40 4.47 -10.23
CA GLN A 53 6.42 3.46 -9.16
C GLN A 53 5.19 3.59 -8.27
N LYS A 54 4.74 2.45 -7.72
CA LYS A 54 3.62 2.41 -6.79
C LYS A 54 3.94 3.26 -5.56
N LYS A 55 2.99 4.11 -5.16
CA LYS A 55 3.11 4.98 -3.99
C LYS A 55 2.35 4.42 -2.80
N PHE A 56 1.10 4.00 -3.01
CA PHE A 56 0.37 3.20 -2.04
C PHE A 56 -0.70 2.35 -2.72
N GLU A 57 -1.14 1.30 -2.04
CA GLU A 57 -2.34 0.53 -2.37
C GLU A 57 -3.10 0.20 -1.09
N GLY A 58 -4.41 0.03 -1.20
CA GLY A 58 -5.28 -0.36 -0.10
C GLY A 58 -6.71 -0.59 -0.56
N ASN A 59 -7.60 -0.93 0.36
CA ASN A 59 -9.00 -1.19 0.05
C ASN A 59 -9.93 -0.30 0.88
N TYR A 60 -11.00 0.16 0.23
CA TYR A 60 -12.12 0.76 0.92
C TYR A 60 -13.30 -0.18 0.94
N LYS A 61 -14.09 -0.07 2.00
CA LYS A 61 -15.37 -0.72 2.17
C LYS A 61 -16.35 0.30 2.73
N ASP A 62 -17.44 0.51 2.01
CA ASP A 62 -18.50 1.46 2.39
C ASP A 62 -17.95 2.87 2.70
N GLY A 63 -17.00 3.31 1.86
CA GLY A 63 -16.35 4.61 1.94
C GLY A 63 -15.26 4.73 3.02
N LYS A 64 -14.90 3.63 3.68
CA LYS A 64 -13.92 3.60 4.78
C LYS A 64 -12.71 2.74 4.46
N MET A 65 -11.54 3.07 4.96
CA MET A 65 -10.36 2.21 4.90
C MET A 65 -10.64 0.89 5.63
N ASP A 66 -10.42 -0.24 4.95
CA ASP A 66 -10.65 -1.58 5.49
C ASP A 66 -9.59 -2.57 4.96
N GLY A 67 -8.93 -3.27 5.87
CA GLY A 67 -7.85 -4.20 5.56
C GLY A 67 -6.46 -3.56 5.50
N LEU A 68 -5.54 -4.20 4.78
CA LEU A 68 -4.14 -3.79 4.70
C LEU A 68 -3.97 -2.65 3.69
N PHE A 69 -3.39 -1.56 4.15
CA PHE A 69 -2.80 -0.54 3.28
C PHE A 69 -1.27 -0.67 3.31
N VAL A 70 -0.66 -0.54 2.14
CA VAL A 70 0.79 -0.60 1.96
C VAL A 70 1.22 0.65 1.22
N GLY A 71 2.28 1.29 1.70
CA GLY A 71 2.94 2.40 1.02
C GLY A 71 4.40 2.08 0.73
N TRP A 72 4.92 2.64 -0.35
CA TRP A 72 6.30 2.49 -0.78
C TRP A 72 6.99 3.85 -0.78
N HIS A 73 8.32 3.83 -0.63
CA HIS A 73 9.17 4.96 -0.96
C HIS A 73 9.26 5.12 -2.48
N ASP A 74 9.70 6.30 -2.94
CA ASP A 74 9.88 6.61 -4.37
C ASP A 74 10.94 5.72 -5.06
N ASN A 75 11.77 5.03 -4.29
CA ASN A 75 12.74 4.03 -4.72
C ASN A 75 12.15 2.61 -4.87
N GLY A 76 10.86 2.44 -4.57
CA GLY A 76 10.10 1.21 -4.79
C GLY A 76 10.20 0.20 -3.65
N LYS A 77 10.91 0.52 -2.58
CA LYS A 77 10.91 -0.28 -1.34
C LYS A 77 9.72 0.10 -0.47
N LYS A 78 9.24 -0.84 0.35
CA LYS A 78 8.17 -0.55 1.31
C LYS A 78 8.59 0.59 2.23
N GLY A 79 7.66 1.51 2.48
CA GLY A 79 7.80 2.60 3.43
C GLY A 79 6.94 2.41 4.66
N TRP A 80 5.73 1.87 4.50
CA TRP A 80 4.84 1.57 5.61
C TRP A 80 3.76 0.54 5.27
N GLU A 81 3.19 -0.07 6.31
CA GLU A 81 2.06 -0.99 6.26
C GLU A 81 1.15 -0.68 7.45
N VAL A 82 -0.16 -0.61 7.21
CA VAL A 82 -1.16 -0.32 8.25
C VAL A 82 -2.38 -1.21 8.04
N ASN A 83 -2.79 -1.92 9.09
CA ASN A 83 -4.08 -2.62 9.11
C ASN A 83 -5.18 -1.68 9.59
N TRP A 84 -6.19 -1.49 8.75
CA TRP A 84 -7.37 -0.67 9.00
C TRP A 84 -8.61 -1.52 9.18
N LYS A 85 -9.55 -1.01 9.97
CA LYS A 85 -10.91 -1.52 10.10
C LYS A 85 -11.83 -0.34 10.38
N ASP A 86 -12.79 -0.11 9.49
CA ASP A 86 -13.76 0.99 9.61
C ASP A 86 -13.10 2.36 9.92
N ASP A 87 -12.06 2.74 9.15
CA ASP A 87 -11.23 3.95 9.30
C ASP A 87 -10.37 4.04 10.57
N LYS A 88 -10.23 2.94 11.31
CA LYS A 88 -9.37 2.89 12.50
C LYS A 88 -8.24 1.91 12.31
N ARG A 89 -7.06 2.22 12.85
CA ARG A 89 -5.97 1.24 12.92
C ARG A 89 -6.37 0.11 13.86
N ASP A 90 -6.40 -1.11 13.35
CA ASP A 90 -6.75 -2.32 14.07
C ASP A 90 -5.85 -3.45 13.57
N GLY A 91 -4.75 -3.69 14.28
CA GLY A 91 -3.69 -4.63 13.90
C GLY A 91 -2.31 -4.00 13.83
N LEU A 92 -1.43 -4.63 13.06
CA LEU A 92 -0.02 -4.24 12.98
C LEU A 92 0.17 -2.99 12.11
N VAL A 93 1.00 -2.07 12.60
CA VAL A 93 1.59 -0.97 11.85
C VAL A 93 3.09 -1.18 11.78
N VAL A 94 3.67 -1.03 10.60
CA VAL A 94 5.11 -1.13 10.38
C VAL A 94 5.58 0.03 9.52
N GLU A 95 6.74 0.59 9.87
CA GLU A 95 7.46 1.60 9.08
C GLU A 95 8.84 1.06 8.70
N TRP A 96 9.33 1.44 7.52
CA TRP A 96 10.66 1.08 7.01
C TRP A 96 11.45 2.32 6.60
N HIS A 97 12.77 2.23 6.78
CA HIS A 97 13.75 3.15 6.21
C HIS A 97 13.79 3.03 4.70
N GLU A 98 14.24 4.09 4.00
CA GLU A 98 14.44 4.08 2.55
C GLU A 98 15.39 2.97 2.07
N ASN A 99 16.30 2.50 2.95
CA ASN A 99 17.20 1.40 2.60
C ASN A 99 16.52 0.02 2.68
N GLY A 100 15.29 -0.07 3.19
CA GLY A 100 14.49 -1.29 3.35
C GLY A 100 14.62 -1.95 4.73
N GLN A 101 15.44 -1.41 5.64
CA GLN A 101 15.47 -1.85 7.03
C GLN A 101 14.21 -1.41 7.77
N LYS A 102 13.74 -2.24 8.69
CA LYS A 102 12.60 -1.89 9.55
C LYS A 102 12.98 -0.66 10.38
N LYS A 103 12.06 0.28 10.54
CA LYS A 103 12.23 1.50 11.33
C LYS A 103 11.46 1.41 12.64
N GLY A 104 10.24 0.90 12.58
CA GLY A 104 9.45 0.64 13.78
C GLY A 104 8.24 -0.23 13.50
N GLU A 105 7.67 -0.79 14.55
CA GLU A 105 6.36 -1.43 14.53
C GLU A 105 5.60 -1.12 15.82
N ALA A 106 4.27 -1.18 15.74
CA ALA A 106 3.38 -1.19 16.89
C ALA A 106 2.07 -1.88 16.51
N THR A 107 1.40 -2.49 17.49
CA THR A 107 0.06 -3.05 17.30
C THR A 107 -0.97 -2.03 17.79
N PHE A 108 -2.03 -1.82 17.03
CA PHE A 108 -3.13 -0.91 17.38
C PHE A 108 -4.44 -1.66 17.58
N LYS A 109 -5.28 -1.12 18.45
CA LYS A 109 -6.69 -1.51 18.59
C LYS A 109 -7.55 -0.26 18.66
N ASP A 110 -8.44 -0.08 17.68
CA ASP A 110 -9.32 1.10 17.59
C ASP A 110 -8.53 2.42 17.73
N ASP A 111 -7.46 2.54 16.93
CA ASP A 111 -6.49 3.66 16.92
C ASP A 111 -5.62 3.84 18.17
N LYS A 112 -5.80 3.02 19.19
CA LYS A 112 -4.97 3.06 20.40
C LYS A 112 -3.81 2.07 20.26
N PRO A 113 -2.56 2.50 20.50
CA PRO A 113 -1.45 1.56 20.55
C PRO A 113 -1.66 0.57 21.71
N VAL A 114 -1.36 -0.70 21.46
CA VAL A 114 -1.28 -1.73 22.49
C VAL A 114 0.00 -1.48 23.27
N GLU A 115 -0.14 -1.25 24.57
CA GLU A 115 0.97 -0.92 25.47
C GLU A 115 2.08 -1.98 25.39
N GLY A 116 3.31 -1.52 25.14
CA GLY A 116 4.49 -2.38 25.06
C GLY A 116 4.64 -3.16 23.76
N SER A 117 3.80 -2.89 22.75
CA SER A 117 3.93 -3.49 21.43
C SER A 117 4.97 -2.79 20.54
N GLU A 118 5.41 -1.61 20.94
CA GLU A 118 6.31 -0.76 20.17
C GLU A 118 7.73 -1.34 20.12
N LYS A 119 8.31 -1.34 18.92
CA LYS A 119 9.73 -1.66 18.71
C LYS A 119 10.30 -0.73 17.65
N PHE A 120 11.57 -0.38 17.80
CA PHE A 120 12.25 0.59 16.96
C PHE A 120 13.63 0.11 16.55
N TRP A 121 14.04 0.46 15.33
CA TRP A 121 15.37 0.16 14.81
C TRP A 121 15.93 1.33 14.02
N ASN A 122 17.24 1.56 14.13
CA ASN A 122 17.94 2.55 13.34
C ASN A 122 18.14 2.08 11.87
N SER A 123 18.72 2.94 11.04
CA SER A 123 18.95 2.65 9.61
C SER A 123 19.91 1.46 9.37
N LYS A 124 20.69 1.04 10.38
CA LYS A 124 21.55 -0.15 10.32
C LYS A 124 20.84 -1.44 10.71
N GLY A 125 19.57 -1.36 11.15
CA GLY A 125 18.80 -2.49 11.66
C GLY A 125 19.10 -2.83 13.12
N GLU A 126 19.77 -1.95 13.85
CA GLU A 126 20.05 -2.14 15.28
C GLU A 126 18.85 -1.62 16.10
N PRO A 127 18.41 -2.35 17.14
CA PRO A 127 17.31 -1.90 17.99
C PRO A 127 17.69 -0.61 18.73
N VAL A 128 16.72 0.27 18.93
CA VAL A 128 16.86 1.55 19.65
C VAL A 128 15.69 1.76 20.58
N ASP A 129 15.85 2.62 21.59
CA ASP A 129 14.88 2.75 22.67
C ASP A 129 13.71 3.70 22.33
N SER A 130 13.81 4.44 21.23
CA SER A 130 12.83 5.47 20.87
C SER A 130 12.65 5.65 19.36
N LYS A 131 11.48 6.17 18.96
CA LYS A 131 11.17 6.54 17.57
C LYS A 131 12.09 7.66 17.08
N GLU A 132 12.49 8.56 17.97
CA GLU A 132 13.41 9.65 17.72
C GLU A 132 14.78 9.12 17.30
N GLU A 133 15.31 8.13 18.02
CA GLU A 133 16.56 7.45 17.66
C GLU A 133 16.45 6.69 16.33
N ALA A 134 15.33 6.00 16.11
CA ALA A 134 15.06 5.31 14.85
C ALA A 134 14.91 6.27 13.66
N SER A 135 14.73 7.58 13.88
CA SER A 135 14.57 8.57 12.81
C SER A 135 15.87 9.33 12.49
N LYS A 136 16.96 9.08 13.24
CA LYS A 136 18.26 9.67 12.96
C LYS A 136 18.84 9.04 11.69
N LYS A 137 19.39 9.89 10.81
CA LYS A 137 20.06 9.48 9.56
C LYS A 137 21.42 8.86 9.85
#